data_AF-A0A892IA87-F1
#
_entry.id   AF-A0A892IA87-F1
#
_cell.length_a   1.000
_cell.length_b   1.000
_cell.length_c   1.000
_cell.angle_alpha   90.00
_cell.angle_beta   90.00
_cell.angle_gamma   90.00
#
_symmetry.space_group_name_H-M   'P 1'
#
loop_
_entity.id
_entity.type
_entity.pdbx_description
1 polymer ?
#
loop_
_entity_poly.entity_id
_entity_poly.type
_entity_poly.pdbx_seq_one_letter_code
_entity_poly.pdbx_strand_id
1 'polypeptide(L)'
;MNTVEVISRAETIDESAVIDGASLIRRLVAGSRSRVGEAACVDNPPLTLYGAYRQGIADHAARRANPYRAGSRFWALWEEGRIEAETSGR
;
A
#
# COMPACT_ATOMS: atom_id res chain seq x y z
N MET A 1 -27.79 -26.55 -4.94
CA MET A 1 -28.17 -25.14 -4.77
C MET A 1 -28.20 -24.89 -3.26
N ASN A 2 -27.19 -24.23 -2.70
CA ASN A 2 -27.04 -24.06 -1.25
C ASN A 2 -27.77 -22.77 -0.82
N THR A 3 -28.83 -22.91 -0.05
CA THR A 3 -29.54 -21.78 0.56
C THR A 3 -28.96 -21.53 1.95
N VAL A 4 -28.53 -20.29 2.19
CA VAL A 4 -28.08 -19.86 3.53
C VAL A 4 -29.31 -19.40 4.30
N GLU A 5 -29.59 -20.05 5.43
CA GLU A 5 -30.62 -19.58 6.36
C GLU A 5 -30.11 -18.35 7.12
N VAL A 6 -30.81 -17.22 6.95
CA VAL A 6 -30.52 -15.98 7.68
C VAL A 6 -31.39 -15.95 8.93
N ILE A 7 -30.77 -16.15 10.09
CA ILE A 7 -31.43 -16.02 11.39
C ILE A 7 -31.36 -14.56 11.82
N SER A 8 -32.47 -13.83 11.72
CA SER A 8 -32.57 -12.48 12.30
C SER A 8 -32.87 -12.59 13.80
N ARG A 9 -31.99 -12.08 14.65
CA ARG A 9 -32.26 -11.89 16.08
C ARG A 9 -32.51 -10.41 16.36
N ALA A 10 -33.57 -10.11 17.11
CA ALA A 10 -33.87 -8.79 17.61
C ALA A 10 -33.21 -8.57 18.98
N GLU A 11 -31.88 -8.61 19.03
CA GLU A 11 -31.13 -8.20 20.21
C GLU A 11 -30.93 -6.68 20.18
N THR A 12 -31.17 -6.02 21.30
CA THR A 12 -30.92 -4.58 21.44
C THR A 12 -29.42 -4.34 21.38
N ILE A 13 -28.96 -3.56 20.41
CA ILE A 13 -27.55 -3.21 20.26
C ILE A 13 -27.20 -2.25 21.41
N ASP A 14 -26.22 -2.64 22.23
CA ASP A 14 -25.63 -1.73 23.20
C ASP A 14 -24.88 -0.62 22.46
N GLU A 15 -25.40 0.61 22.53
CA GLU A 15 -24.81 1.78 21.88
C GLU A 15 -23.37 2.05 22.36
N SER A 16 -23.01 1.62 23.57
CA SER A 16 -21.64 1.73 24.08
C SER A 16 -20.67 0.72 23.43
N ALA A 17 -21.20 -0.34 22.82
CA ALA A 17 -20.44 -1.32 22.04
C ALA A 17 -20.42 -1.00 20.53
N VAL A 18 -21.15 0.04 20.09
CA VAL A 18 -21.16 0.47 18.69
C VAL A 18 -19.86 1.21 18.38
N ILE A 19 -19.03 0.59 17.56
CA ILE A 19 -17.82 1.23 17.04
C ILE A 19 -18.24 2.27 16.00
N ASP A 20 -18.08 3.55 16.33
CA ASP A 20 -18.14 4.62 15.33
C ASP A 20 -16.98 4.46 14.34
N GLY A 21 -17.30 3.95 13.16
CA GLY A 21 -16.34 3.74 12.07
C GLY A 21 -15.62 5.03 11.68
N ALA A 22 -16.27 6.20 11.76
CA ALA A 22 -15.64 7.47 11.42
C ALA A 22 -14.59 7.89 12.46
N SER A 23 -14.86 7.66 13.74
CA SER A 23 -13.88 7.88 14.81
C SER A 23 -12.73 6.88 14.77
N LEU A 24 -13.00 5.61 14.40
CA LEU A 24 -11.96 4.59 14.22
C LEU A 24 -10.99 4.96 13.09
N ILE A 25 -11.52 5.35 11.92
CA ILE A 25 -10.72 5.79 10.78
C ILE A 25 -9.91 7.03 11.15
N ARG A 26 -10.53 8.03 11.82
CA ARG A 26 -9.81 9.23 12.27
C ARG A 26 -8.67 8.91 13.24
N ARG A 27 -8.87 7.98 14.19
CA ARG A 27 -7.79 7.53 15.10
C ARG A 27 -6.66 6.82 14.37
N LEU A 28 -6.98 5.96 13.39
CA LEU A 28 -5.97 5.28 12.58
C LEU A 28 -5.12 6.26 11.77
N VAL A 29 -5.77 7.24 11.12
CA VAL A 29 -5.08 8.28 10.34
C VAL A 29 -4.26 9.21 11.24
N ALA A 30 -4.79 9.60 12.41
CA ALA A 30 -4.06 10.44 13.36
C ALA A 30 -2.85 9.72 13.99
N GLY A 31 -2.92 8.39 14.13
CA GLY A 31 -1.82 7.54 14.59
C GLY A 31 -0.76 7.29 13.53
N SER A 32 -1.11 7.36 12.24
CA SER A 32 -0.14 7.30 11.15
C SER A 32 0.58 8.64 10.99
N ARG A 33 1.46 8.97 11.93
CA ARG A 33 2.52 9.92 11.61
C ARG A 33 3.41 9.24 10.58
N SER A 34 3.31 9.68 9.32
CA SER A 34 4.23 9.31 8.25
C SER A 34 5.66 9.34 8.79
N ARG A 35 6.32 8.20 8.67
CA ARG A 35 7.69 8.03 9.12
C ARG A 35 8.56 8.93 8.24
N VAL A 36 9.20 9.87 8.91
CA VAL A 36 10.32 10.72 8.50
C VAL A 36 11.01 10.27 7.20
N GLY A 37 10.89 11.08 6.15
CA GLY A 37 11.84 11.10 5.02
C GLY A 37 11.60 10.12 3.86
N GLU A 38 10.37 9.68 3.60
CA GLU A 38 10.09 8.93 2.36
C GLU A 38 10.22 9.87 1.16
N ALA A 39 11.21 9.63 0.31
CA ALA A 39 11.27 10.27 -1.00
C ALA A 39 9.93 10.07 -1.72
N ALA A 40 9.46 11.07 -2.48
CA ALA A 40 8.14 11.00 -3.10
C ALA A 40 8.01 9.73 -3.97
N CYS A 41 6.91 9.00 -3.76
CA CYS A 41 6.52 7.86 -4.59
C CYS A 41 5.64 8.33 -5.75
N VAL A 42 5.51 7.51 -6.79
CA VAL A 42 4.52 7.73 -7.86
C VAL A 42 3.15 7.24 -7.39
N ASP A 43 2.11 8.07 -7.57
CA ASP A 43 0.75 7.77 -7.10
C ASP A 43 0.10 6.57 -7.81
N ASN A 44 0.39 6.39 -9.10
CA ASN A 44 -0.15 5.31 -9.93
C ASN A 44 0.98 4.52 -10.58
N PRO A 45 1.71 3.69 -9.82
CA PRO A 45 2.79 2.91 -10.38
C PRO A 45 2.24 1.80 -11.29
N PRO A 46 2.97 1.40 -12.35
CA PRO A 46 2.53 0.36 -13.25
C PRO A 46 2.38 -0.98 -12.50
N LEU A 47 1.27 -1.68 -12.72
CA LEU A 47 0.97 -2.99 -12.10
C LEU A 47 1.35 -4.18 -13.01
N THR A 48 2.35 -3.98 -13.86
CA THR A 48 2.95 -5.03 -14.68
C THR A 48 4.37 -5.31 -14.20
N LEU A 49 4.83 -6.56 -14.29
CA LEU A 49 6.16 -6.95 -13.80
C LEU A 49 7.26 -6.15 -14.50
N TYR A 50 7.21 -6.08 -15.82
CA TYR A 50 8.14 -5.28 -16.61
C TYR A 50 8.03 -3.78 -16.32
N GLY A 51 6.81 -3.28 -16.09
CA GLY A 51 6.58 -1.89 -15.71
C GLY A 51 7.24 -1.54 -14.37
N ALA A 52 7.13 -2.40 -13.37
CA ALA A 52 7.76 -2.19 -12.06
C ALA A 52 9.29 -2.12 -12.15
N TYR A 53 9.89 -2.99 -12.95
CA TYR A 53 11.32 -2.95 -13.24
C TYR A 53 11.74 -1.63 -13.92
N ARG A 54 11.04 -1.22 -14.99
CA ARG A 54 11.32 0.05 -15.69
C ARG A 54 11.14 1.27 -14.79
N GLN A 55 10.15 1.20 -13.89
CA GLN A 55 9.90 2.24 -12.90
C GLN A 55 11.08 2.38 -11.93
N GLY A 56 11.69 1.28 -11.48
CA GLY A 56 12.89 1.28 -10.64
C GLY A 56 14.07 2.01 -11.28
N ILE A 57 14.31 1.79 -12.58
CA ILE A 57 15.34 2.50 -13.35
C ILE A 57 15.06 4.01 -13.37
N ALA A 58 13.82 4.40 -13.69
CA ALA A 58 13.44 5.81 -13.78
C ALA A 58 13.49 6.53 -12.43
N ASP A 59 13.11 5.83 -11.36
CA ASP A 59 13.08 6.36 -10.00
C ASP A 59 14.46 6.51 -9.39
N HIS A 60 15.44 5.68 -9.80
CA HIS A 60 16.84 5.86 -9.40
C HIS A 60 17.37 7.25 -9.82
N ALA A 61 17.18 7.62 -11.09
CA ALA A 61 17.60 8.93 -11.60
C ALA A 61 16.88 10.09 -10.91
N ALA A 62 15.60 9.90 -10.56
CA ALA A 62 14.78 10.91 -9.90
C ALA A 62 14.86 10.89 -8.36
N ARG A 63 15.65 9.98 -7.77
CA ARG A 63 15.75 9.75 -6.32
C ARG A 63 14.38 9.57 -5.65
N ARG A 64 13.46 8.85 -6.29
CA ARG A 64 12.12 8.54 -5.76
C ARG A 64 12.14 7.25 -4.94
N ALA A 65 11.22 7.12 -3.99
CA ALA A 65 11.09 5.89 -3.22
C ALA A 65 10.23 4.86 -3.95
N ASN A 66 10.32 3.61 -3.48
CA ASN A 66 9.58 2.49 -4.03
C ASN A 66 8.08 2.65 -3.74
N PRO A 67 7.22 2.74 -4.78
CA PRO A 67 5.78 2.94 -4.60
C PRO A 67 5.04 1.64 -4.24
N TYR A 68 5.69 0.49 -4.32
CA TYR A 68 5.06 -0.81 -4.10
C TYR A 68 5.14 -1.25 -2.64
N ARG A 69 4.16 -2.05 -2.20
CA ARG A 69 4.15 -2.64 -0.86
C ARG A 69 5.38 -3.51 -0.64
N ALA A 70 6.10 -3.26 0.46
CA ALA A 70 7.25 -4.08 0.87
C ALA A 70 6.89 -5.58 0.92
N GLY A 71 7.77 -6.42 0.37
CA GLY A 71 7.57 -7.87 0.26
C GLY A 71 6.70 -8.32 -0.92
N SER A 72 6.13 -7.40 -1.71
CA SER A 72 5.44 -7.76 -2.95
C SER A 72 6.42 -8.10 -4.08
N ARG A 73 5.94 -8.83 -5.10
CA ARG A 73 6.74 -9.13 -6.30
C ARG A 73 7.14 -7.86 -7.07
N PHE A 74 6.25 -6.87 -7.11
CA PHE A 74 6.53 -5.58 -7.74
C PHE A 74 7.62 -4.80 -7.00
N TRP A 75 7.62 -4.87 -5.66
CA TRP A 75 8.67 -4.24 -4.84
C TRP A 75 10.06 -4.80 -5.19
N ALA A 76 10.17 -6.13 -5.33
CA ALA A 76 11.44 -6.78 -5.68
C ALA A 76 11.93 -6.40 -7.09
N LEU A 77 11.02 -6.34 -8.08
CA LEU A 77 11.37 -5.97 -9.45
C LEU A 77 11.76 -4.50 -9.60
N TRP A 78 11.10 -3.61 -8.86
CA TRP A 78 11.50 -2.22 -8.79
C TRP A 78 12.91 -2.08 -8.20
N GLU A 79 13.22 -2.83 -7.14
CA GLU A 79 14.54 -2.82 -6.52
C GLU A 79 15.63 -3.32 -7.48
N GLU A 80 15.33 -4.37 -8.24
CA GLU A 80 16.22 -4.89 -9.29
C GLU A 80 16.53 -3.82 -10.35
N GLY A 81 15.52 -3.13 -10.88
CA GLY A 81 15.72 -2.04 -11.83
C GLY A 81 16.50 -0.85 -11.23
N ARG A 82 16.27 -0.52 -9.96
CA ARG A 82 17.03 0.54 -9.26
C ARG A 82 18.51 0.17 -9.12
N ILE A 83 18.82 -1.07 -8.73
CA ILE A 83 20.19 -1.57 -8.59
C ILE A 83 20.89 -1.63 -9.96
N GLU A 84 20.19 -2.04 -11.02
CA GLU A 84 20.74 -2.02 -12.37
C GLU A 84 21.08 -0.61 -12.84
N ALA A 85 20.21 0.37 -12.58
CA ALA A 85 20.49 1.76 -12.89
C ALA A 85 21.70 2.32 -12.11
N GLU A 86 21.85 1.91 -10.85
CA GLU A 86 23.00 2.30 -10.02
C GLU A 86 24.32 1.70 -10.51
N THR A 87 24.28 0.45 -10.99
CA THR A 87 25.47 -0.28 -11.45
C THR A 87 25.86 0.05 -12.90
N SER A 88 24.90 0.35 -13.77
CA SER A 88 25.14 0.71 -15.18
C SER A 88 25.72 2.11 -15.38
N GLY A 89 25.61 2.99 -14.36
CA GLY A 89 26.16 4.35 -14.39
C GLY A 89 27.63 4.46 -13.96
N ARG A 90 28.28 3.34 -13.58
CA ARG A 90 29.73 3.27 -13.28
C ARG A 90 30.52 2.81 -14.50
#